data_AF-A0A836V6N6-F1
#
_entry.id   AF-A0A836V6N6-F1
#
_cell.length_a   1.000
_cell.length_b   1.000
_cell.length_c   1.000
_cell.angle_alpha   90.00
_cell.angle_beta   90.00
_cell.angle_gamma   90.00
#
_symmetry.space_group_name_H-M   'P 1'
#
loop_
_entity.id
_entity.type
_entity.pdbx_description
1 polymer ?
#
loop_
_entity_poly.entity_id
_entity_poly.type
_entity_poly.pdbx_seq_one_letter_code
_entity_poly.pdbx_strand_id
1 'polypeptide(L)'
;MESRKDMNAQVFQLAGCMWRCWYCFVPYNLLAADSSVSGWFTPDEMIEMYLSVSNRPSIIDLSGGSPDLSPEWILWIMEALERAGQSLEVYLWSDDNLSTEYLFEMLTPQQIRLMSEYRNYGRVCCFKGFDKESFAFNTNAAAEDFDRQFQIMRRLLKETSFDLYGYVTLTTNTDDNLKGEMANFVDRLQALSRNLPLRVVPLEIRAFTPTKARMTVDRERALAIQQDAISMWNQELASRYSTEELGKPIYEIELR
;
A
#
# COMPACT_ATOMS: atom_id res chain seq x y z
N MET A 1 27.40 10.11 12.50
CA MET A 1 25.92 10.23 12.50
C MET A 1 25.55 10.79 11.14
N GLU A 2 25.43 9.93 10.14
CA GLU A 2 24.94 10.39 8.83
C GLU A 2 23.55 10.98 9.05
N SER A 3 23.34 12.22 8.64
CA SER A 3 22.02 12.82 8.61
C SER A 3 21.11 11.86 7.86
N ARG A 4 20.00 11.42 8.47
CA ARG A 4 18.91 10.78 7.71
C ARG A 4 18.67 11.66 6.49
N LYS A 5 18.99 11.17 5.30
CA LYS A 5 18.55 11.83 4.07
C LYS A 5 17.04 11.70 4.09
N ASP A 6 16.35 12.83 4.22
CA ASP A 6 14.91 12.87 4.08
C ASP A 6 14.56 12.29 2.70
N MET A 7 13.77 11.23 2.69
CA MET A 7 13.26 10.62 1.47
C MET A 7 11.98 11.34 1.10
N ASN A 8 12.03 12.06 -0.02
CA ASN A 8 10.89 12.80 -0.55
C ASN A 8 10.34 12.06 -1.79
N ALA A 9 9.04 12.20 -2.04
CA ALA A 9 8.36 11.68 -3.21
C ALA A 9 7.42 12.73 -3.81
N GLN A 10 7.23 12.70 -5.12
CA GLN A 10 6.17 13.44 -5.79
C GLN A 10 4.94 12.56 -5.77
N VAL A 11 3.93 12.96 -5.00
CA VAL A 11 2.66 12.21 -4.93
C VAL A 11 1.74 12.69 -6.04
N PHE A 12 1.19 11.76 -6.80
CA PHE A 12 0.04 11.99 -7.65
C PHE A 12 -1.14 11.20 -7.09
N GLN A 13 -2.28 11.90 -6.93
CA GLN A 13 -3.47 11.33 -6.29
C GLN A 13 -4.50 10.88 -7.32
N LEU A 14 -5.00 9.65 -7.19
CA LEU A 14 -6.25 9.25 -7.83
C LEU A 14 -7.43 9.76 -6.99
N ALA A 15 -8.35 10.50 -7.62
CA ALA A 15 -9.50 11.09 -6.94
C ALA A 15 -10.63 10.09 -6.62
N GLY A 16 -10.31 8.85 -6.24
CA GLY A 16 -11.29 7.80 -5.98
C GLY A 16 -10.74 6.69 -5.09
N CYS A 17 -11.59 6.13 -4.23
CA CYS A 17 -11.25 4.97 -3.40
C CYS A 17 -12.50 4.16 -3.06
N MET A 18 -12.39 2.83 -3.06
CA MET A 18 -13.50 1.95 -2.66
C MET A 18 -13.73 1.93 -1.16
N TRP A 19 -12.69 2.25 -0.38
CA TRP A 19 -12.75 2.15 1.07
C TRP A 19 -12.83 3.52 1.74
N ARG A 20 -13.40 3.51 2.95
CA ARG A 20 -13.56 4.70 3.79
C ARG A 20 -12.78 4.51 5.08
N CYS A 21 -11.49 4.19 4.93
CA CYS A 21 -10.62 4.01 6.09
C CYS A 21 -10.70 5.22 7.03
N TRP A 22 -11.02 5.01 8.30
CA TRP A 22 -11.24 6.13 9.23
C TRP A 22 -9.96 6.94 9.47
N TYR A 23 -8.82 6.29 9.31
CA TYR A 23 -7.48 6.86 9.41
C TYR A 23 -6.92 7.40 8.09
N CYS A 24 -7.69 7.41 7.00
CA CYS A 24 -7.19 7.87 5.70
C CYS A 24 -6.75 9.35 5.77
N PHE A 25 -5.53 9.63 5.31
CA PHE A 25 -5.00 10.99 5.22
C PHE A 25 -5.72 11.84 4.15
N VAL A 26 -6.40 11.20 3.19
CA VAL A 26 -7.18 11.89 2.17
C VAL A 26 -8.59 12.21 2.70
N PRO A 27 -9.05 13.47 2.62
CA PRO A 27 -10.44 13.84 2.88
C PRO A 27 -11.43 13.05 2.01
N TYR A 28 -12.56 12.62 2.57
CA TYR A 28 -13.51 11.75 1.84
C TYR A 28 -14.13 12.43 0.62
N ASN A 29 -14.28 13.76 0.66
CA ASN A 29 -14.76 14.53 -0.48
C ASN A 29 -13.79 14.51 -1.68
N LEU A 30 -12.49 14.24 -1.44
CA LEU A 30 -11.50 14.08 -2.51
C LEU A 30 -11.39 12.63 -3.04
N LEU A 31 -12.21 11.72 -2.50
CA LEU A 31 -12.22 10.29 -2.82
C LEU A 31 -13.55 9.84 -3.43
N ALA A 32 -14.24 10.75 -4.13
CA ALA A 32 -15.59 10.55 -4.65
C ALA A 32 -15.68 10.73 -6.18
N ALA A 33 -14.54 10.88 -6.87
CA ALA A 33 -14.46 11.22 -8.29
C ALA A 33 -15.28 12.47 -8.66
N ASP A 34 -15.32 13.45 -7.75
CA ASP A 34 -16.08 14.68 -7.91
C ASP A 34 -15.29 15.72 -8.71
N SER A 35 -15.74 15.96 -9.95
CA SER A 35 -15.13 16.91 -10.88
C SER A 35 -15.11 18.37 -10.39
N SER A 36 -15.85 18.71 -9.33
CA SER A 36 -15.78 20.05 -8.72
C SER A 36 -14.54 20.26 -7.85
N VAL A 37 -13.88 19.18 -7.42
CA VAL A 37 -12.68 19.21 -6.56
C VAL A 37 -11.52 18.37 -7.12
N SER A 38 -11.64 17.86 -8.35
CA SER A 38 -10.59 17.11 -9.07
C SER A 38 -10.47 17.56 -10.52
N GLY A 39 -9.28 17.42 -11.10
CA GLY A 39 -9.00 17.71 -12.51
C GLY A 39 -8.56 16.46 -13.28
N TRP A 40 -8.78 16.47 -14.59
CA TRP A 40 -8.21 15.48 -15.50
C TRP A 40 -6.83 15.94 -15.94
N PHE A 41 -5.86 15.04 -15.86
CA PHE A 41 -4.50 15.24 -16.32
C PHE A 41 -4.08 14.03 -17.14
N THR A 42 -3.42 14.29 -18.26
CA THR A 42 -2.74 13.24 -19.01
C THR A 42 -1.44 12.85 -18.30
N PRO A 43 -0.97 11.60 -18.49
CA PRO A 43 0.32 11.17 -17.97
C PRO A 43 1.48 12.10 -18.36
N ASP A 44 1.50 12.60 -19.61
CA ASP A 44 2.56 13.49 -20.08
C ASP A 44 2.53 14.85 -19.35
N GLU A 45 1.34 15.44 -19.12
CA GLU A 45 1.20 16.66 -18.30
C GLU A 45 1.70 16.44 -16.87
N MET A 46 1.41 15.27 -16.28
CA MET A 46 1.88 14.93 -14.93
C MET A 46 3.41 14.82 -14.88
N ILE A 47 4.02 14.16 -15.85
CA ILE A 47 5.47 14.05 -15.92
C ILE A 47 6.12 15.41 -16.21
N GLU A 48 5.53 16.26 -17.06
CA GLU A 48 6.02 17.62 -17.30
C GLU A 48 6.00 18.46 -16.01
N MET A 49 4.88 18.41 -15.26
CA MET A 49 4.78 19.08 -13.95
C MET A 49 5.89 18.60 -13.01
N TYR A 50 6.09 17.28 -12.88
CA TYR A 50 7.15 16.70 -12.06
C TYR A 50 8.56 17.16 -12.49
N LEU A 51 8.84 17.18 -13.80
CA LEU A 51 10.13 17.59 -14.33
C LEU A 51 10.43 19.08 -14.14
N SER A 52 9.38 19.91 -14.05
CA SER A 52 9.50 21.36 -13.80
C SER A 52 9.90 21.71 -12.35
N VAL A 53 9.77 20.76 -11.41
CA VAL A 53 10.11 20.97 -10.00
C VAL A 53 11.63 21.05 -9.82
N SER A 54 12.11 22.16 -9.27
CA SER A 54 13.51 22.29 -8.84
C SER A 54 13.81 21.36 -7.66
N ASN A 55 14.93 20.65 -7.70
CA ASN A 55 15.26 19.61 -6.71
C ASN A 55 14.16 18.54 -6.55
N ARG A 56 13.57 18.11 -7.68
CA ARG A 56 12.54 17.06 -7.69
C ARG A 56 13.00 15.78 -6.99
N PRO A 57 12.10 15.09 -6.27
CA PRO A 57 12.41 13.80 -5.64
C PRO A 57 12.70 12.73 -6.70
N SER A 58 13.48 11.70 -6.37
CA SER A 58 13.74 10.57 -7.27
C SER A 58 12.62 9.53 -7.30
N ILE A 59 11.51 9.79 -6.61
CA ILE A 59 10.38 8.88 -6.45
C ILE A 59 9.12 9.61 -6.90
N ILE A 60 8.36 8.97 -7.79
CA ILE A 60 6.95 9.30 -8.04
C ILE A 60 6.11 8.27 -7.31
N ASP A 61 5.21 8.73 -6.46
CA ASP A 61 4.29 7.91 -5.70
C ASP A 61 2.87 8.10 -6.24
N LEU A 62 2.38 7.09 -6.94
CA LEU A 62 0.98 6.99 -7.33
C LEU A 62 0.21 6.47 -6.11
N SER A 63 -0.22 7.41 -5.29
CA SER A 63 -0.95 7.16 -4.04
C SER A 63 -2.22 8.01 -4.04
N GLY A 64 -2.82 8.22 -2.88
CA GLY A 64 -4.04 8.99 -2.71
C GLY A 64 -5.24 8.29 -3.35
N GLY A 65 -6.22 7.94 -2.53
CA GLY A 65 -7.31 7.09 -2.97
C GLY A 65 -6.86 5.65 -3.19
N SER A 66 -7.16 5.08 -4.36
CA SER A 66 -6.90 3.67 -4.68
C SER A 66 -6.45 3.51 -6.14
N PRO A 67 -5.15 3.67 -6.44
CA PRO A 67 -4.60 3.53 -7.79
C PRO A 67 -4.98 2.23 -8.50
N ASP A 68 -5.25 1.14 -7.76
CA ASP A 68 -5.75 -0.13 -8.29
C ASP A 68 -7.11 -0.03 -8.99
N LEU A 69 -7.86 1.05 -8.80
CA LEU A 69 -9.11 1.33 -9.54
C LEU A 69 -8.92 1.73 -11.00
N SER A 70 -7.74 2.22 -11.37
CA SER A 70 -7.38 2.59 -12.75
C SER A 70 -5.98 2.04 -13.04
N PRO A 71 -5.84 0.71 -13.21
CA PRO A 71 -4.53 0.08 -13.41
C PRO A 71 -3.83 0.58 -14.69
N GLU A 72 -4.57 1.00 -15.71
CA GLU A 72 -4.05 1.61 -16.93
C GLU A 72 -3.32 2.93 -16.66
N TRP A 73 -3.71 3.70 -15.65
CA TRP A 73 -3.02 4.94 -15.29
C TRP A 73 -1.57 4.66 -14.87
N ILE A 74 -1.33 3.58 -14.12
CA ILE A 74 0.03 3.19 -13.72
C ILE A 74 0.89 2.86 -14.94
N LEU A 75 0.34 2.08 -15.88
CA LEU A 75 1.02 1.77 -17.15
C LEU A 75 1.31 3.04 -17.95
N TRP A 76 0.35 3.94 -18.10
CA TRP A 76 0.57 5.14 -18.90
C TRP A 76 1.60 6.10 -18.29
N ILE A 77 1.72 6.14 -16.96
CA ILE A 77 2.79 6.86 -16.28
C ILE A 77 4.16 6.23 -16.57
N MET A 78 4.27 4.90 -16.57
CA MET A 78 5.51 4.21 -16.99
C MET A 78 5.90 4.60 -18.42
N GLU A 79 4.95 4.55 -19.35
CA GLU A 79 5.17 4.92 -20.76
C GLU A 79 5.56 6.40 -20.90
N ALA A 80 4.96 7.30 -20.12
CA ALA A 80 5.31 8.73 -20.12
C ALA A 80 6.73 8.98 -19.58
N LEU A 81 7.11 8.29 -18.49
CA LEU A 81 8.49 8.33 -17.98
C LEU A 81 9.49 7.80 -19.00
N GLU A 82 9.16 6.73 -19.71
CA GLU A 82 10.01 6.17 -20.77
C GLU A 82 10.17 7.16 -21.94
N ARG A 83 9.08 7.75 -22.44
CA ARG A 83 9.13 8.78 -23.49
C ARG A 83 9.96 9.99 -23.07
N ALA A 84 9.91 10.38 -21.79
CA ALA A 84 10.71 11.46 -21.22
C ALA A 84 12.18 11.06 -20.92
N GLY A 85 12.58 9.82 -21.18
CA GLY A 85 13.92 9.30 -20.89
C GLY A 85 14.24 9.23 -19.40
N GLN A 86 13.23 9.11 -18.53
CA GLN A 86 13.35 9.11 -17.07
C GLN A 86 13.19 7.72 -16.43
N SER A 87 12.87 6.70 -17.22
CA SER A 87 12.51 5.36 -16.71
C SER A 87 13.60 4.68 -15.88
N LEU A 88 14.88 5.06 -16.06
CA LEU A 88 16.01 4.53 -15.30
C LEU A 88 16.44 5.40 -14.11
N GLU A 89 15.96 6.63 -14.02
CA GLU A 89 16.36 7.60 -12.98
C GLU A 89 15.27 7.81 -11.92
N VAL A 90 14.02 7.54 -12.27
CA VAL A 90 12.87 7.74 -11.40
C VAL A 90 12.32 6.40 -10.96
N TYR A 91 12.19 6.21 -9.65
CA TYR A 91 11.47 5.07 -9.09
C TYR A 91 9.98 5.38 -9.05
N LEU A 92 9.19 4.54 -9.71
CA LEU A 92 7.74 4.60 -9.69
C LEU A 92 7.23 3.69 -8.57
N TRP A 93 6.49 4.28 -7.64
CA TRP A 93 5.83 3.57 -6.55
C TRP A 93 4.32 3.67 -6.78
N SER A 94 3.57 2.60 -6.53
CA SER A 94 2.11 2.65 -6.57
C SER A 94 1.48 1.95 -5.38
N ASP A 95 0.51 2.63 -4.77
CA ASP A 95 -0.32 2.05 -3.72
C ASP A 95 -1.42 1.15 -4.31
N ASP A 96 -1.64 0.04 -3.66
CA ASP A 96 -2.72 -0.91 -3.95
C ASP A 96 -3.41 -1.23 -2.63
N ASN A 97 -4.70 -0.94 -2.56
CA ASN A 97 -5.46 -1.28 -1.37
C ASN A 97 -5.86 -2.77 -1.35
N LEU A 98 -5.62 -3.55 -2.39
CA LEU A 98 -6.11 -4.93 -2.54
C LEU A 98 -7.64 -4.97 -2.55
N SER A 99 -8.27 -4.01 -3.23
CA SER A 99 -9.72 -3.84 -3.28
C SER A 99 -10.36 -4.43 -4.54
N THR A 100 -9.60 -4.56 -5.63
CA THR A 100 -10.10 -5.07 -6.92
C THR A 100 -9.11 -6.03 -7.58
N GLU A 101 -9.58 -6.75 -8.61
CA GLU A 101 -8.72 -7.47 -9.57
C GLU A 101 -8.61 -6.71 -10.90
N TYR A 102 -8.91 -5.41 -10.93
CA TYR A 102 -8.99 -4.63 -12.16
C TYR A 102 -7.72 -4.67 -13.00
N LEU A 103 -6.55 -4.78 -12.36
CA LEU A 103 -5.29 -5.01 -13.09
C LEU A 103 -5.42 -6.14 -14.12
N PHE A 104 -6.06 -7.25 -13.74
CA PHE A 104 -6.22 -8.43 -14.58
C PHE A 104 -7.51 -8.45 -15.41
N GLU A 105 -8.50 -7.62 -15.04
CA GLU A 105 -9.75 -7.50 -15.77
C GLU A 105 -9.66 -6.47 -16.91
N MET A 106 -8.88 -5.41 -16.71
CA MET A 106 -8.80 -4.25 -17.60
C MET A 106 -7.55 -4.26 -18.48
N LEU A 107 -6.42 -4.78 -17.99
CA LEU A 107 -5.18 -4.83 -18.77
C LEU A 107 -5.00 -6.18 -19.48
N THR A 108 -4.45 -6.11 -20.68
CA THR A 108 -4.04 -7.31 -21.42
C THR A 108 -2.81 -7.98 -20.79
N PRO A 109 -2.59 -9.28 -21.03
CA PRO A 109 -1.38 -9.96 -20.57
C PRO A 109 -0.08 -9.30 -21.07
N GLN A 110 -0.11 -8.71 -22.26
CA GLN A 110 1.01 -7.96 -22.84
C GLN A 110 1.31 -6.71 -22.00
N GLN A 111 0.30 -5.94 -21.64
CA GLN A 111 0.46 -4.75 -20.80
C GLN A 111 0.98 -5.10 -19.39
N ILE A 112 0.44 -6.16 -18.77
CA ILE A 112 0.92 -6.62 -17.46
C ILE A 112 2.40 -7.07 -17.54
N ARG A 113 2.81 -7.71 -18.64
CA ARG A 113 4.22 -8.05 -18.88
C ARG A 113 5.10 -6.81 -19.01
N LEU A 114 4.67 -5.80 -19.79
CA LEU A 114 5.39 -4.54 -19.91
C LEU A 114 5.60 -3.88 -18.54
N MET A 115 4.55 -3.83 -17.71
CA MET A 115 4.66 -3.32 -16.34
C MET A 115 5.61 -4.16 -15.48
N SER A 116 5.62 -5.48 -15.66
CA SER A 116 6.46 -6.42 -14.89
C SER A 116 7.93 -6.34 -15.26
N GLU A 117 8.24 -5.91 -16.49
CA GLU A 117 9.60 -5.71 -16.98
C GLU A 117 10.13 -4.30 -16.67
N TYR A 118 9.27 -3.39 -16.17
CA TYR A 118 9.66 -2.04 -15.79
C TYR A 118 10.56 -2.06 -14.55
N ARG A 119 11.85 -1.81 -14.75
CA ARG A 119 12.91 -2.02 -13.75
C ARG A 119 12.72 -1.21 -12.45
N ASN A 120 12.31 0.04 -12.57
CA ASN A 120 12.23 0.96 -11.44
C ASN A 120 10.78 1.11 -10.96
N TYR A 121 10.11 0.00 -10.68
CA TYR A 121 8.73 0.00 -10.23
C TYR A 121 8.50 -0.92 -9.04
N GLY A 122 7.85 -0.38 -8.01
CA GLY A 122 7.35 -1.10 -6.86
C GLY A 122 5.84 -0.92 -6.71
N ARG A 123 5.17 -1.97 -6.26
CA ARG A 123 3.74 -1.92 -5.91
C ARG A 123 3.57 -2.33 -4.46
N VAL A 124 2.94 -1.48 -3.66
CA VAL A 124 2.71 -1.75 -2.24
C VAL A 124 1.25 -2.08 -1.98
N CYS A 125 1.05 -3.26 -1.42
CA CYS A 125 -0.26 -3.82 -1.16
C CYS A 125 -0.61 -3.63 0.32
N CYS A 126 -1.69 -2.92 0.63
CA CYS A 126 -2.03 -2.56 2.00
C CYS A 126 -3.13 -3.46 2.58
N PHE A 127 -2.75 -4.38 3.46
CA PHE A 127 -3.68 -5.13 4.30
C PHE A 127 -4.30 -4.20 5.36
N LYS A 128 -5.60 -3.90 5.26
CA LYS A 128 -6.26 -2.93 6.13
C LYS A 128 -6.72 -3.48 7.49
N GLY A 129 -6.15 -4.58 7.92
CA GLY A 129 -6.45 -5.26 9.17
C GLY A 129 -5.66 -6.55 9.23
N PHE A 130 -5.68 -7.20 10.39
CA PHE A 130 -5.03 -8.49 10.63
C PHE A 130 -6.04 -9.63 10.83
N ASP A 131 -7.33 -9.30 10.95
CA ASP A 131 -8.45 -10.23 10.95
C ASP A 131 -9.67 -9.56 10.26
N LYS A 132 -10.80 -10.28 10.20
CA LYS A 132 -12.04 -9.79 9.58
C LYS A 132 -12.65 -8.60 10.32
N GLU A 133 -12.57 -8.59 11.65
CA GLU A 133 -13.20 -7.57 12.49
C GLU A 133 -12.42 -6.25 12.38
N SER A 134 -11.11 -6.30 12.61
CA SER A 134 -10.19 -5.18 12.43
C SER A 134 -10.28 -4.62 11.01
N PHE A 135 -10.34 -5.46 9.98
CA PHE A 135 -10.53 -5.00 8.60
C PHE A 135 -11.83 -4.20 8.42
N ALA A 136 -12.97 -4.74 8.83
CA ALA A 136 -14.26 -4.07 8.69
C ALA A 136 -14.31 -2.77 9.50
N PHE A 137 -13.81 -2.81 10.73
CA PHE A 137 -13.66 -1.63 11.59
C PHE A 137 -12.80 -0.54 10.93
N ASN A 138 -11.68 -0.95 10.35
CA ASN A 138 -10.70 -0.06 9.75
C ASN A 138 -11.21 0.60 8.48
N THR A 139 -11.88 -0.14 7.60
CA THR A 139 -12.22 0.26 6.23
C THR A 139 -13.66 0.74 6.06
N ASN A 140 -14.55 0.37 6.98
CA ASN A 140 -16.01 0.46 6.85
C ASN A 140 -16.56 -0.36 5.66
N ALA A 141 -15.82 -1.40 5.23
CA ALA A 141 -16.22 -2.36 4.19
C ALA A 141 -16.74 -3.68 4.79
N ALA A 142 -17.22 -4.58 3.93
CA ALA A 142 -17.70 -5.89 4.35
C ALA A 142 -16.55 -6.75 4.89
N ALA A 143 -16.77 -7.45 6.00
CA ALA A 143 -15.73 -8.22 6.68
C ALA A 143 -15.13 -9.34 5.79
N GLU A 144 -15.91 -9.83 4.82
CA GLU A 144 -15.53 -10.84 3.85
C GLU A 144 -14.43 -10.35 2.89
N ASP A 145 -14.36 -9.04 2.63
CA ASP A 145 -13.31 -8.46 1.77
C ASP A 145 -11.91 -8.59 2.40
N PHE A 146 -11.82 -8.86 3.70
CA PHE A 146 -10.55 -9.22 4.34
C PHE A 146 -9.89 -10.43 3.65
N ASP A 147 -10.67 -11.48 3.37
CA ASP A 147 -10.17 -12.68 2.71
C ASP A 147 -9.82 -12.42 1.25
N ARG A 148 -10.55 -11.49 0.61
CA ARG A 148 -10.31 -11.07 -0.76
C ARG A 148 -8.92 -10.45 -0.94
N GLN A 149 -8.43 -9.69 0.03
CA GLN A 149 -7.07 -9.13 -0.01
C GLN A 149 -6.00 -10.22 -0.24
N PHE A 150 -6.13 -11.38 0.41
CA PHE A 150 -5.17 -12.49 0.25
C PHE A 150 -5.31 -13.19 -1.09
N GLN A 151 -6.52 -13.24 -1.67
CA GLN A 151 -6.74 -13.79 -3.00
C GLN A 151 -6.07 -12.92 -4.06
N ILE A 152 -6.25 -11.59 -3.96
CA ILE A 152 -5.63 -10.62 -4.86
C ILE A 152 -4.10 -10.66 -4.72
N MET A 153 -3.57 -10.61 -3.49
CA MET A 153 -2.13 -10.70 -3.26
C MET A 153 -1.54 -12.01 -3.79
N ARG A 154 -2.23 -13.15 -3.61
CA ARG A 154 -1.83 -14.44 -4.19
C ARG A 154 -1.73 -14.37 -5.70
N ARG A 155 -2.69 -13.72 -6.35
CA ARG A 155 -2.75 -13.57 -7.80
C ARG A 155 -1.60 -12.69 -8.30
N LEU A 156 -1.36 -11.55 -7.66
CA LEU A 156 -0.22 -10.67 -7.93
C LEU A 156 1.11 -11.43 -7.81
N LEU A 157 1.31 -12.17 -6.72
CA LEU A 157 2.50 -12.98 -6.47
C LEU A 157 2.73 -14.07 -7.52
N LYS A 158 1.67 -14.63 -8.11
CA LYS A 158 1.77 -15.74 -9.09
C LYS A 158 1.85 -15.28 -10.54
N GLU A 159 1.13 -14.23 -10.91
CA GLU A 159 0.89 -13.87 -12.31
C GLU A 159 1.72 -12.68 -12.81
N THR A 160 2.37 -11.92 -11.92
CA THR A 160 3.20 -10.75 -12.31
C THR A 160 4.67 -11.02 -12.02
N SER A 161 5.58 -10.07 -12.26
CA SER A 161 6.92 -10.07 -11.65
C SER A 161 7.21 -8.75 -10.92
N PHE A 162 6.15 -8.11 -10.42
CA PHE A 162 6.28 -6.86 -9.69
C PHE A 162 7.15 -7.02 -8.44
N ASP A 163 7.89 -5.96 -8.13
CA ASP A 163 8.54 -5.80 -6.84
C ASP A 163 7.46 -5.44 -5.80
N LEU A 164 6.93 -6.45 -5.12
CA LEU A 164 5.78 -6.32 -4.23
C LEU A 164 6.19 -6.01 -2.79
N TYR A 165 5.57 -5.00 -2.20
CA TYR A 165 5.69 -4.66 -0.79
C TYR A 165 4.35 -4.78 -0.10
N GLY A 166 4.36 -4.82 1.23
CA GLY A 166 3.16 -4.84 2.04
C GLY A 166 3.13 -3.70 3.05
N TYR A 167 1.94 -3.14 3.25
CA TYR A 167 1.62 -2.40 4.46
C TYR A 167 0.56 -3.16 5.23
N VAL A 168 0.58 -3.04 6.57
CA VAL A 168 -0.52 -3.55 7.40
C VAL A 168 -0.97 -2.50 8.41
N THR A 169 -2.29 -2.37 8.55
CA THR A 169 -2.89 -1.56 9.62
C THR A 169 -3.15 -2.42 10.83
N LEU A 170 -2.44 -2.18 11.93
CA LEU A 170 -2.56 -2.94 13.18
C LEU A 170 -3.42 -2.22 14.21
N THR A 171 -4.62 -1.80 13.80
CA THR A 171 -5.62 -1.18 14.69
C THR A 171 -6.88 -2.04 14.75
N THR A 172 -7.47 -2.12 15.93
CA THR A 172 -8.69 -2.89 16.22
C THR A 172 -9.44 -2.24 17.38
N ASN A 173 -10.75 -2.45 17.46
CA ASN A 173 -11.61 -2.01 18.56
C ASN A 173 -11.62 -2.96 19.76
N THR A 174 -11.00 -4.14 19.65
CA THR A 174 -10.87 -5.13 20.73
C THR A 174 -9.44 -5.65 20.88
N ASP A 175 -9.00 -5.88 22.11
CA ASP A 175 -7.73 -6.50 22.47
C ASP A 175 -7.87 -8.00 22.82
N ASP A 176 -9.06 -8.57 22.58
CA ASP A 176 -9.32 -10.00 22.77
C ASP A 176 -8.42 -10.84 21.84
N ASN A 177 -7.63 -11.74 22.41
CA ASN A 177 -6.80 -12.70 21.68
C ASN A 177 -5.83 -12.08 20.65
N LEU A 178 -5.34 -10.84 20.83
CA LEU A 178 -4.42 -10.17 19.89
C LEU A 178 -3.24 -11.04 19.45
N LYS A 179 -2.66 -11.80 20.39
CA LYS A 179 -1.55 -12.72 20.09
C LYS A 179 -1.96 -13.80 19.09
N GLY A 180 -3.12 -14.43 19.30
CA GLY A 180 -3.63 -15.48 18.42
C GLY A 180 -3.98 -14.93 17.04
N GLU A 181 -4.65 -13.78 16.98
CA GLU A 181 -5.00 -13.16 15.69
C GLU A 181 -3.77 -12.71 14.91
N MET A 182 -2.75 -12.19 15.60
CA MET A 182 -1.48 -11.83 14.96
C MET A 182 -0.76 -13.06 14.41
N ALA A 183 -0.68 -14.15 15.19
CA ALA A 183 -0.08 -15.40 14.73
C ALA A 183 -0.82 -15.94 13.49
N ASN A 184 -2.15 -15.95 13.51
CA ASN A 184 -2.98 -16.36 12.38
C ASN A 184 -2.75 -15.47 11.15
N PHE A 185 -2.62 -14.16 11.33
CA PHE A 185 -2.33 -13.22 10.25
C PHE A 185 -0.98 -13.51 9.60
N VAL A 186 0.07 -13.68 10.40
CA VAL A 186 1.42 -14.02 9.90
C VAL A 186 1.42 -15.38 9.22
N ASP A 187 0.70 -16.39 9.74
CA ASP A 187 0.51 -17.68 9.08
C ASP A 187 -0.08 -17.52 7.67
N ARG A 188 -1.12 -16.69 7.54
CA ARG A 188 -1.76 -16.43 6.25
C ARG A 188 -0.83 -15.73 5.27
N LEU A 189 0.02 -14.81 5.73
CA LEU A 189 1.05 -14.18 4.90
C LEU A 189 2.11 -15.21 4.47
N GLN A 190 2.60 -16.06 5.37
CA GLN A 190 3.57 -17.12 5.05
C GLN A 190 3.00 -18.16 4.08
N ALA A 191 1.69 -18.41 4.12
CA ALA A 191 0.99 -19.27 3.16
C ALA A 191 0.93 -18.66 1.74
N LEU A 192 1.12 -17.35 1.57
CA LEU A 192 1.29 -16.70 0.27
C LEU A 192 2.74 -16.79 -0.21
N SER A 193 3.69 -16.45 0.66
CA SER A 193 5.12 -16.66 0.48
C SER A 193 5.80 -16.63 1.85
N ARG A 194 6.75 -17.55 2.09
CA ARG A 194 7.50 -17.65 3.36
C ARG A 194 8.08 -16.30 3.77
N ASN A 195 8.55 -15.50 2.83
CA ASN A 195 9.24 -14.25 3.11
C ASN A 195 8.32 -13.02 3.05
N LEU A 196 7.04 -13.19 2.71
CA LEU A 196 6.10 -12.06 2.62
C LEU A 196 6.00 -11.24 3.92
N PRO A 197 5.95 -11.82 5.13
CA PRO A 197 5.94 -11.03 6.36
C PRO A 197 7.14 -10.08 6.49
N LEU A 198 8.31 -10.46 5.97
CA LEU A 198 9.50 -9.61 6.00
C LEU A 198 9.44 -8.44 5.00
N ARG A 199 8.49 -8.50 4.05
CA ARG A 199 8.19 -7.44 3.07
C ARG A 199 6.99 -6.58 3.47
N VAL A 200 6.41 -6.82 4.65
CA VAL A 200 5.24 -6.10 5.16
C VAL A 200 5.65 -5.19 6.32
N VAL A 201 5.28 -3.91 6.24
CA VAL A 201 5.56 -2.91 7.28
C VAL A 201 4.27 -2.50 7.97
N PRO A 202 4.18 -2.62 9.31
CA PRO A 202 3.09 -2.03 10.08
C PRO A 202 3.10 -0.50 9.93
N LEU A 203 1.98 0.07 9.47
CA LEU A 203 1.81 1.51 9.40
C LEU A 203 1.37 2.06 10.75
N GLU A 204 2.13 3.01 11.29
CA GLU A 204 1.74 3.70 12.50
C GLU A 204 0.63 4.71 12.21
N ILE A 205 -0.57 4.39 12.67
CA ILE A 205 -1.71 5.29 12.58
C ILE A 205 -1.66 6.29 13.72
N ARG A 206 -1.85 7.57 13.38
CA ARG A 206 -1.92 8.69 14.32
C ARG A 206 -3.06 9.62 13.95
N ALA A 207 -3.57 10.34 14.95
CA ALA A 207 -4.52 11.41 14.69
C ALA A 207 -3.83 12.55 13.90
N PHE A 208 -4.45 12.94 12.79
CA PHE A 208 -4.01 14.01 11.90
C PHE A 208 -5.22 14.86 11.49
N THR A 209 -5.00 16.05 10.90
CA THR A 209 -6.07 17.04 10.66
C THR A 209 -7.34 16.47 10.01
N PRO A 210 -7.28 15.64 8.93
CA PRO A 210 -8.46 15.02 8.32
C PRO A 210 -9.09 13.90 9.16
N THR A 211 -8.32 13.23 10.02
CA THR A 211 -8.81 12.10 10.84
C THR A 211 -9.47 12.57 12.13
N LYS A 212 -9.16 13.78 12.63
CA LYS A 212 -9.77 14.35 13.85
C LYS A 212 -11.29 14.33 13.83
N ALA A 213 -11.91 14.74 12.72
CA ALA A 213 -13.36 14.75 12.57
C ALA A 213 -13.98 13.32 12.53
N ARG A 214 -13.15 12.29 12.37
CA ARG A 214 -13.53 10.89 12.32
C ARG A 214 -13.18 10.16 13.61
N MET A 215 -12.54 10.80 14.59
CA MET A 215 -12.21 10.10 15.84
C MET A 215 -13.48 9.83 16.65
N THR A 216 -13.53 8.64 17.23
CA THR A 216 -14.54 8.17 18.18
C THR A 216 -13.82 7.53 19.36
N VAL A 217 -14.53 7.26 20.46
CA VAL A 217 -13.95 6.56 21.63
C VAL A 217 -13.32 5.23 21.22
N ASP A 218 -13.98 4.46 20.34
CA ASP A 218 -13.44 3.18 19.84
C ASP A 218 -12.17 3.36 19.01
N ARG A 219 -12.09 4.42 18.20
CA ARG A 219 -10.90 4.72 17.38
C ARG A 219 -9.74 5.22 18.24
N GLU A 220 -10.02 5.98 19.29
CA GLU A 220 -9.01 6.37 20.28
C GLU A 220 -8.46 5.13 21.02
N ARG A 221 -9.35 4.22 21.42
CA ARG A 221 -8.95 2.91 21.99
C ARG A 221 -8.10 2.12 20.99
N ALA A 222 -8.48 2.08 19.72
CA ALA A 222 -7.73 1.37 18.69
C ALA A 222 -6.31 1.90 18.50
N LEU A 223 -6.10 3.22 18.62
CA LEU A 223 -4.77 3.82 18.61
C LEU A 223 -3.92 3.41 19.82
N ALA A 224 -4.55 3.22 20.99
CA ALA A 224 -3.86 2.71 22.18
C ALA A 224 -3.45 1.24 22.02
N ILE A 225 -4.36 0.40 21.49
CA ILE A 225 -4.12 -1.03 21.27
C ILE A 225 -3.02 -1.28 20.21
N GLN A 226 -2.87 -0.38 19.23
CA GLN A 226 -1.91 -0.54 18.14
C GLN A 226 -0.48 -0.86 18.60
N GLN A 227 -0.01 -0.30 19.71
CA GLN A 227 1.35 -0.57 20.19
C GLN A 227 1.51 -2.02 20.66
N ASP A 228 0.48 -2.57 21.30
CA ASP A 228 0.47 -3.97 21.69
C ASP A 228 0.39 -4.89 20.46
N ALA A 229 -0.41 -4.52 19.46
CA ALA A 229 -0.48 -5.26 18.19
C ALA A 229 0.86 -5.24 17.43
N ILE A 230 1.57 -4.10 17.38
CA ILE A 230 2.92 -4.00 16.82
C ILE A 230 3.91 -4.86 17.62
N SER A 231 3.81 -4.87 18.94
CA SER A 231 4.63 -5.74 19.79
C SER A 231 4.40 -7.22 19.46
N MET A 232 3.14 -7.65 19.28
CA MET A 232 2.82 -9.01 18.86
C MET A 232 3.36 -9.33 17.47
N TRP A 233 3.23 -8.42 16.50
CA TRP A 233 3.79 -8.57 15.16
C TRP A 233 5.31 -8.81 15.22
N ASN A 234 6.04 -8.00 15.99
CA ASN A 234 7.48 -8.14 16.14
C ASN A 234 7.87 -9.46 16.83
N GLN A 235 7.09 -9.93 17.80
CA GLN A 235 7.32 -11.22 18.46
C GLN A 235 7.11 -12.39 17.48
N GLU A 236 6.06 -12.35 16.66
CA GLU A 236 5.83 -13.36 15.62
C GLU A 236 6.99 -13.40 14.63
N LEU A 237 7.45 -12.24 14.13
CA LEU A 237 8.62 -12.19 13.25
C LEU A 237 9.89 -12.73 13.93
N ALA A 238 10.18 -12.31 15.16
CA ALA A 238 11.36 -12.76 15.91
C ALA A 238 11.37 -14.26 16.20
N SER A 239 10.19 -14.89 16.33
CA SER A 239 10.07 -16.33 16.55
C SER A 239 10.18 -17.18 15.28
N ARG A 240 9.93 -16.59 14.11
CA ARG A 240 9.82 -17.30 12.81
C ARG A 240 11.04 -17.13 11.92
N TYR A 241 11.80 -16.05 12.11
CA TYR A 241 12.94 -15.69 11.27
C TYR A 241 14.19 -15.50 12.11
N SER A 242 15.35 -15.81 11.52
CA SER A 242 16.64 -15.54 12.14
C SER A 242 16.93 -14.04 12.21
N THR A 243 17.83 -13.64 13.11
CA THR A 243 18.33 -12.26 13.18
C THR A 243 18.96 -11.79 11.86
N GLU A 244 19.57 -12.71 11.10
CA GLU A 244 20.12 -12.42 9.79
C GLU A 244 19.02 -12.08 8.78
N GLU A 245 17.97 -12.90 8.70
CA GLU A 245 16.81 -12.65 7.83
C GLU A 245 16.11 -11.32 8.19
N LEU A 246 15.92 -11.04 9.47
CA LEU A 246 15.30 -9.81 9.97
C LEU A 246 16.17 -8.55 9.75
N GLY A 247 17.48 -8.73 9.64
CA GLY A 247 18.44 -7.66 9.39
C GLY A 247 18.58 -7.28 7.92
N LYS A 248 18.01 -8.06 7.00
CA LYS A 248 18.09 -7.76 5.56
C LYS A 248 17.29 -6.51 5.21
N PRO A 249 17.82 -5.61 4.36
CA PRO A 249 17.02 -4.54 3.79
C PRO A 249 15.79 -5.11 3.09
N ILE A 250 14.63 -4.47 3.29
CA ILE A 250 13.35 -4.97 2.78
C ILE A 250 13.39 -5.22 1.27
N TYR A 251 14.08 -4.38 0.50
CA TYR A 251 14.22 -4.50 -0.95
C TYR A 251 15.08 -5.70 -1.41
N GLU A 252 15.86 -6.33 -0.53
CA GLU A 252 16.70 -7.50 -0.83
C GLU A 252 16.01 -8.83 -0.51
N ILE A 253 14.79 -8.78 0.04
CA ILE A 253 14.07 -9.98 0.46
C ILE A 253 13.30 -10.55 -0.73
N GLU A 254 13.73 -11.71 -1.20
CA GLU A 254 13.08 -12.45 -2.28
C GLU A 254 11.75 -13.05 -1.83
N LEU A 255 10.69 -12.77 -2.60
CA LEU A 255 9.34 -13.30 -2.38
C LEU A 255 9.09 -14.63 -3.10
N ARG A 256 10.00 -15.06 -3.98
CA ARG A 256 9.89 -16.24 -4.84
C ARG A 256 11.13 -17.11 -4.72
#